data_AF-A0A8J7F5P2-F1
#
_entry.id   AF-A0A8J7F5P2-F1
#
_cell.length_a   1.000
_cell.length_b   1.000
_cell.length_c   1.000
_cell.angle_alpha   90.00
_cell.angle_beta   90.00
_cell.angle_gamma   90.00
#
_symmetry.space_group_name_H-M   'P 1'
#
loop_
_entity.id
_entity.type
_entity.pdbx_description
1 polymer ?
#
loop_
_entity_poly.entity_id
_entity_poly.type
_entity_poly.pdbx_seq_one_letter_code
_entity_poly.pdbx_strand_id
1 'polypeptide(L)'
;MTSFGEYKSKASQYITFVDSEYYPDYLDEAPVLYGSVIEQFAILANTATSSTNLLTRIIELPLPLRTQLLRIFRKYVSPDTSVEMLKVKKNTSSIIRDYGHRFRVIQEVKEKLTNRPKPDEALMAILMEYKDRGKKGYELTEAFFLWFETNFASEYLIQGPARAGKDVLLNKVLENWKAKTPADILISSSDGTPLVIGFARYDTDRGGAQEDDRTSGNRDKVTDILKYAQMYNLPLKVFFLNDGPGLTLGSMWNDYAALEDYGQGKVMVCTLKMLNERFTRDWLQS
;
A
#
# COMPACT_ATOMS: atom_id res chain seq x y z
N MET A 1 21.23 4.52 -22.69
CA MET A 1 20.67 3.80 -21.53
C MET A 1 19.61 2.86 -22.05
N THR A 2 19.66 1.58 -21.68
CA THR A 2 18.67 0.55 -22.06
C THR A 2 17.29 0.95 -21.54
N SER A 3 16.24 0.92 -22.37
CA SER A 3 14.88 1.28 -21.97
C SER A 3 14.16 0.13 -21.26
N PHE A 4 13.08 0.40 -20.52
CA PHE A 4 12.37 -0.58 -19.70
C PHE A 4 11.72 -1.67 -20.56
N GLY A 5 11.22 -1.28 -21.74
CA GLY A 5 10.69 -2.22 -22.71
C GLY A 5 11.69 -3.28 -23.18
N GLU A 6 12.99 -2.95 -23.27
CA GLU A 6 14.02 -3.85 -23.81
C GLU A 6 14.30 -5.05 -22.88
N TYR A 7 14.04 -4.91 -21.58
CA TYR A 7 14.22 -5.99 -20.61
C TYR A 7 13.10 -7.05 -20.64
N LYS A 8 12.02 -6.82 -21.40
CA LYS A 8 10.81 -7.67 -21.39
C LYS A 8 11.09 -9.15 -21.64
N SER A 9 12.00 -9.46 -22.57
CA SER A 9 12.36 -10.85 -22.91
C SER A 9 12.94 -11.64 -21.73
N LYS A 10 13.42 -10.93 -20.69
CA LYS A 10 14.02 -11.48 -19.47
C LYS A 10 13.34 -10.92 -18.22
N ALA A 11 12.10 -10.44 -18.32
CA ALA A 11 11.39 -9.73 -17.26
C ALA A 11 11.48 -10.42 -15.88
N SER A 12 11.29 -11.74 -15.83
CA SER A 12 11.37 -12.54 -14.60
C SER A 12 12.72 -12.46 -13.88
N GLN A 13 13.82 -12.25 -14.60
CA GLN A 13 15.16 -12.11 -14.00
C GLN A 13 15.31 -10.80 -13.23
N TYR A 14 14.54 -9.78 -13.62
CA TYR A 14 14.56 -8.44 -13.03
C TYR A 14 13.51 -8.24 -11.93
N ILE A 15 12.72 -9.26 -11.59
CA ILE A 15 11.82 -9.21 -10.44
C ILE A 15 12.57 -9.53 -9.15
N THR A 16 12.36 -8.73 -8.12
CA THR A 16 12.81 -8.98 -6.76
C THR A 16 11.71 -9.67 -5.99
N PHE A 17 12.01 -10.84 -5.41
CA PHE A 17 11.04 -11.55 -4.57
C PHE A 17 11.12 -11.03 -3.14
N VAL A 18 9.95 -10.68 -2.59
CA VAL A 18 9.75 -10.51 -1.16
C VAL A 18 9.14 -11.78 -0.59
N ASP A 19 9.84 -12.38 0.37
CA ASP A 19 9.47 -13.63 1.01
C ASP A 19 8.07 -13.57 1.66
N SER A 20 7.43 -14.72 1.77
CA SER A 20 6.14 -14.88 2.43
C SER A 20 6.08 -16.25 3.07
N GLU A 21 5.41 -16.32 4.22
CA GLU A 21 5.16 -17.58 4.91
C GLU A 21 4.23 -18.46 4.07
N TYR A 22 4.51 -19.76 4.01
CA TYR A 22 3.64 -20.72 3.34
C TYR A 22 2.42 -21.05 4.22
N TYR A 23 1.31 -21.40 3.57
CA TYR A 23 0.22 -22.10 4.25
C TYR A 23 0.53 -23.61 4.28
N PRO A 24 0.32 -24.33 5.40
CA PRO A 24 -0.24 -23.86 6.67
C PRO A 24 0.80 -23.41 7.71
N ASP A 25 2.08 -23.30 7.37
CA ASP A 25 3.20 -23.09 8.31
C ASP A 25 2.99 -21.92 9.30
N TYR A 26 2.35 -20.83 8.88
CA TYR A 26 2.07 -19.68 9.77
C TYR A 26 0.95 -19.92 10.80
N LEU A 27 0.22 -21.04 10.71
CA LEU A 27 -0.89 -21.34 11.62
C LEU A 27 -0.41 -21.68 13.03
N ASP A 28 0.82 -22.14 13.21
CA ASP A 28 1.38 -22.44 14.54
C ASP A 28 1.44 -21.17 15.42
N GLU A 29 1.67 -20.00 14.83
CA GLU A 29 1.69 -18.71 15.54
C GLU A 29 0.29 -18.11 15.76
N ALA A 30 -0.69 -18.54 14.97
CA ALA A 30 -1.99 -17.87 14.90
C ALA A 30 -2.81 -17.97 16.20
N PRO A 31 -2.83 -19.10 16.95
CA PRO A 31 -3.45 -19.17 18.27
C PRO A 31 -2.85 -18.20 19.28
N VAL A 32 -1.54 -17.98 19.25
CA VAL A 32 -0.85 -17.05 20.16
C VAL A 32 -1.31 -15.61 19.90
N LEU A 33 -1.46 -15.24 18.62
CA LEU A 33 -1.85 -13.89 18.23
C LEU A 33 -3.36 -13.61 18.39
N TYR A 34 -4.21 -14.60 18.10
CA TYR A 34 -5.65 -14.37 17.94
C TYR A 34 -6.55 -15.14 18.90
N GLY A 35 -6.05 -16.16 19.62
CA GLY A 35 -6.87 -16.96 20.53
C GLY A 35 -7.60 -16.10 21.57
N SER A 36 -6.84 -15.30 22.33
CA SER A 36 -7.41 -14.40 23.34
C SER A 36 -8.29 -13.29 22.75
N VAL A 37 -8.03 -12.87 21.51
CA VAL A 37 -8.85 -11.86 20.81
C VAL A 37 -10.21 -12.44 20.43
N ILE A 38 -10.23 -13.66 19.90
CA ILE A 38 -11.46 -14.35 19.50
C ILE A 38 -12.33 -14.63 20.74
N GLU A 39 -11.73 -15.07 21.84
CA GLU A 39 -12.43 -15.26 23.12
C GLU A 39 -13.04 -13.95 23.63
N GLN A 40 -12.27 -12.86 23.63
CA GLN A 40 -12.78 -11.54 24.02
C GLN A 40 -13.91 -11.07 23.10
N PHE A 41 -13.81 -11.29 21.79
CA PHE A 41 -14.89 -10.97 20.87
C PHE A 41 -16.17 -11.75 21.21
N ALA A 42 -16.06 -13.05 21.53
CA ALA A 42 -17.19 -13.86 21.94
C ALA A 42 -17.83 -13.35 23.25
N ILE A 43 -17.04 -12.94 24.24
CA ILE A 43 -17.54 -12.35 25.49
C ILE A 43 -18.31 -11.04 25.21
N LEU A 44 -17.75 -10.17 24.38
CA LEU A 44 -18.40 -8.91 23.99
C LEU A 44 -19.68 -9.16 23.20
N ALA A 45 -19.66 -10.09 22.24
CA ALA A 45 -20.82 -10.43 21.43
C ALA A 45 -21.95 -10.98 22.32
N ASN A 46 -21.65 -11.91 23.23
CA ASN A 46 -22.63 -12.52 24.14
C ASN A 46 -23.31 -11.49 25.06
N THR A 47 -22.56 -10.50 25.55
CA THR A 47 -23.08 -9.45 26.45
C THR A 47 -23.69 -8.25 25.72
N ALA A 48 -23.54 -8.15 24.40
CA ALA A 48 -24.13 -7.09 23.61
C ALA A 48 -25.65 -7.31 23.39
N THR A 49 -26.39 -6.21 23.48
CA THR A 49 -27.85 -6.17 23.23
C THR A 49 -28.20 -6.01 21.75
N SER A 50 -27.27 -5.48 20.95
CA SER A 50 -27.39 -5.32 19.49
C SER A 50 -26.01 -5.25 18.85
N SER A 51 -25.93 -5.39 17.54
CA SER A 51 -24.66 -5.29 16.78
C SER A 51 -24.09 -3.87 16.83
N THR A 52 -24.96 -2.87 16.91
CA THR A 52 -24.59 -1.48 17.22
C THR A 52 -23.96 -1.37 18.60
N ASN A 53 -24.57 -1.99 19.63
CA ASN A 53 -24.00 -1.98 20.98
C ASN A 53 -22.64 -2.70 21.03
N LEU A 54 -22.48 -3.81 20.29
CA LEU A 54 -21.21 -4.51 20.14
C LEU A 54 -20.13 -3.59 19.55
N LEU A 55 -20.42 -2.88 18.46
CA LEU A 55 -19.48 -1.93 17.86
C LEU A 55 -19.06 -0.85 18.86
N THR A 56 -20.03 -0.23 19.54
CA THR A 56 -19.73 0.81 20.54
C THR A 56 -18.83 0.28 21.65
N ARG A 57 -19.09 -0.93 22.18
CA ARG A 57 -18.23 -1.55 23.20
C ARG A 57 -16.81 -1.80 22.70
N ILE A 58 -16.64 -2.30 21.48
CA ILE A 58 -15.32 -2.54 20.88
C ILE A 58 -14.53 -1.21 20.74
N ILE A 59 -15.20 -0.13 20.34
CA ILE A 59 -14.56 1.16 20.09
C ILE A 59 -13.98 1.82 21.35
N GLU A 60 -14.55 1.52 22.51
CA GLU A 60 -14.07 1.98 23.82
C GLU A 60 -12.78 1.29 24.28
N LEU A 61 -12.41 0.15 23.68
CA LEU A 61 -11.20 -0.56 24.05
C LEU A 61 -9.91 0.11 23.51
N PRO A 62 -8.77 -0.07 24.20
CA PRO A 62 -7.51 0.48 23.75
C PRO A 62 -6.95 -0.22 22.49
N LEU A 63 -6.05 0.46 21.80
CA LEU A 63 -5.20 -0.14 20.78
C LEU A 63 -4.11 -1.00 21.45
N PRO A 64 -3.63 -2.09 20.82
CA PRO A 64 -3.99 -2.60 19.49
C PRO A 64 -5.22 -3.53 19.48
N LEU A 65 -5.70 -3.98 20.64
CA LEU A 65 -6.80 -4.93 20.79
C LEU A 65 -8.06 -4.52 20.02
N ARG A 66 -8.48 -3.25 20.12
CA ARG A 66 -9.61 -2.70 19.38
C ARG A 66 -9.53 -3.00 17.88
N THR A 67 -8.36 -2.80 17.26
CA THR A 67 -8.19 -3.04 15.82
C THR A 67 -8.42 -4.51 15.47
N GLN A 68 -7.95 -5.43 16.31
CA GLN A 68 -8.13 -6.87 16.08
C GLN A 68 -9.61 -7.27 16.24
N LEU A 69 -10.29 -6.76 17.27
CA LEU A 69 -11.72 -6.98 17.44
C LEU A 69 -12.55 -6.40 16.29
N LEU A 70 -12.15 -5.25 15.74
CA LEU A 70 -12.79 -4.67 14.56
C LEU A 70 -12.58 -5.50 13.28
N ARG A 71 -11.45 -6.21 13.15
CA ARG A 71 -11.24 -7.18 12.05
C ARG A 71 -12.24 -8.33 12.15
N ILE A 72 -12.47 -8.86 13.35
CA ILE A 72 -13.48 -9.91 13.59
C ILE A 72 -14.90 -9.36 13.37
N PHE A 73 -15.19 -8.16 13.90
CA PHE A 73 -16.47 -7.47 13.69
C PHE A 73 -16.80 -7.32 12.20
N ARG A 74 -15.84 -6.91 11.37
CA ARG A 74 -16.02 -6.81 9.92
C ARG A 74 -16.45 -8.14 9.30
N LYS A 75 -15.85 -9.26 9.72
CA LYS A 75 -16.15 -10.59 9.14
C LYS A 75 -17.51 -11.13 9.61
N TYR A 76 -17.86 -10.91 10.88
CA TYR A 76 -19.09 -11.45 11.46
C TYR A 76 -20.31 -10.56 11.31
N VAL A 77 -20.12 -9.23 11.29
CA VAL A 77 -21.21 -8.27 11.47
C VAL A 77 -21.38 -7.36 10.26
N SER A 78 -20.29 -6.81 9.72
CA SER A 78 -20.35 -5.74 8.71
C SER A 78 -19.26 -5.85 7.65
N PRO A 79 -19.40 -6.78 6.69
CA PRO A 79 -18.42 -6.97 5.60
C PRO A 79 -18.32 -5.74 4.70
N ASP A 80 -19.38 -4.93 4.65
CA ASP A 80 -19.51 -3.69 3.87
C ASP A 80 -18.70 -2.53 4.44
N THR A 81 -18.28 -2.60 5.70
CA THR A 81 -17.42 -1.59 6.33
C THR A 81 -15.94 -1.99 6.30
N SER A 82 -15.05 -1.01 6.25
CA SER A 82 -13.61 -1.25 6.40
C SER A 82 -13.15 -1.06 7.84
N VAL A 83 -12.12 -1.78 8.27
CA VAL A 83 -11.52 -1.58 9.61
C VAL A 83 -10.98 -0.14 9.76
N GLU A 84 -10.49 0.44 8.66
CA GLU A 84 -10.02 1.83 8.60
C GLU A 84 -11.13 2.84 8.88
N MET A 85 -12.34 2.57 8.38
CA MET A 85 -13.52 3.36 8.69
C MET A 85 -13.93 3.17 10.17
N LEU A 86 -14.01 1.92 10.62
CA LEU A 86 -14.49 1.58 11.96
C LEU A 86 -13.57 2.10 13.07
N LYS A 87 -12.25 2.10 12.90
CA LYS A 87 -11.30 2.49 13.96
C LYS A 87 -11.36 3.97 14.35
N VAL A 88 -12.01 4.82 13.54
CA VAL A 88 -12.13 6.26 13.80
C VAL A 88 -13.28 6.50 14.78
N LYS A 89 -12.98 6.47 16.09
CA LYS A 89 -13.96 6.58 17.19
C LYS A 89 -14.99 7.71 17.01
N LYS A 90 -14.56 8.91 16.60
CA LYS A 90 -15.46 10.06 16.39
C LYS A 90 -16.53 9.85 15.30
N ASN A 91 -16.33 8.91 14.38
CA ASN A 91 -17.26 8.62 13.29
C ASN A 91 -18.23 7.47 13.63
N THR A 92 -18.14 6.85 14.81
CA THR A 92 -18.93 5.66 15.15
C THR A 92 -20.43 5.91 14.99
N SER A 93 -20.93 7.06 15.45
CA SER A 93 -22.36 7.41 15.35
C SER A 93 -22.83 7.56 13.90
N SER A 94 -22.03 8.17 13.02
CA SER A 94 -22.39 8.27 11.59
C SER A 94 -22.33 6.92 10.91
N ILE A 95 -21.33 6.08 11.22
CA ILE A 95 -21.24 4.72 10.67
C ILE A 95 -22.47 3.90 11.05
N ILE A 96 -22.90 3.95 12.31
CA ILE A 96 -24.11 3.24 12.76
C ILE A 96 -25.34 3.75 12.02
N ARG A 97 -25.49 5.07 11.87
CA ARG A 97 -26.63 5.65 11.15
C ARG A 97 -26.65 5.23 9.68
N ASP A 98 -25.49 5.27 9.02
CA ASP A 98 -25.41 5.12 7.57
C ASP A 98 -25.33 3.63 7.15
N TYR A 99 -24.73 2.76 7.97
CA TYR A 99 -24.49 1.34 7.64
C TYR A 99 -25.12 0.36 8.62
N GLY A 100 -25.57 0.80 9.80
CA GLY A 100 -26.05 -0.09 10.86
C GLY A 100 -27.26 -0.95 10.46
N HIS A 101 -28.06 -0.48 9.50
CA HIS A 101 -29.17 -1.24 8.93
C HIS A 101 -28.71 -2.50 8.15
N ARG A 102 -27.44 -2.57 7.75
CA ARG A 102 -26.82 -3.75 7.10
C ARG A 102 -26.03 -4.62 8.08
N PHE A 103 -25.94 -4.22 9.35
CA PHE A 103 -25.25 -5.07 10.33
C PHE A 103 -26.04 -6.35 10.53
N ARG A 104 -25.33 -7.48 10.48
CA ARG A 104 -25.92 -8.77 10.86
C ARG A 104 -26.51 -8.66 12.26
N VAL A 105 -27.71 -9.19 12.45
CA VAL A 105 -28.42 -9.16 13.73
C VAL A 105 -27.60 -9.92 14.80
N ILE A 106 -27.59 -9.40 16.04
CA ILE A 106 -26.65 -9.89 17.07
C ILE A 106 -26.89 -11.36 17.44
N GLN A 107 -28.13 -11.84 17.37
CA GLN A 107 -28.49 -13.24 17.62
C GLN A 107 -27.80 -14.17 16.63
N GLU A 108 -27.88 -13.85 15.33
CA GLU A 108 -27.18 -14.63 14.30
C GLU A 108 -25.65 -14.58 14.48
N VAL A 109 -25.10 -13.45 14.91
CA VAL A 109 -23.66 -13.33 15.22
C VAL A 109 -23.27 -14.31 16.33
N LYS A 110 -24.05 -14.36 17.44
CA LYS A 110 -23.84 -15.27 18.56
C LYS A 110 -23.92 -16.74 18.12
N GLU A 111 -24.96 -17.10 17.39
CA GLU A 111 -25.17 -18.46 16.87
C GLU A 111 -24.01 -18.90 15.96
N LYS A 112 -23.60 -18.04 15.02
CA LYS A 112 -22.50 -18.35 14.11
C LYS A 112 -21.16 -18.48 14.83
N LEU A 113 -20.90 -17.67 15.86
CA LEU A 113 -19.68 -17.79 16.68
C LEU A 113 -19.66 -19.11 17.46
N THR A 114 -20.78 -19.49 18.11
CA THR A 114 -20.86 -20.71 18.93
C THR A 114 -20.68 -21.99 18.10
N ASN A 115 -21.10 -21.98 16.84
CA ASN A 115 -20.99 -23.14 15.94
C ASN A 115 -19.58 -23.32 15.32
N ARG A 116 -18.60 -22.49 15.67
CA ARG A 116 -17.22 -22.63 15.19
C ARG A 116 -16.41 -23.62 16.03
N PRO A 117 -15.41 -24.29 15.44
CA PRO A 117 -14.47 -25.11 16.21
C PRO A 117 -13.63 -24.26 17.18
N LYS A 118 -13.07 -24.92 18.19
CA LYS A 118 -12.13 -24.33 19.15
C LYS A 118 -10.83 -25.13 19.14
N PRO A 119 -9.70 -24.57 18.67
CA PRO A 119 -9.55 -23.22 18.11
C PRO A 119 -10.24 -23.05 16.74
N ASP A 120 -10.63 -21.80 16.41
CA ASP A 120 -11.17 -21.46 15.09
C ASP A 120 -10.04 -21.15 14.10
N GLU A 121 -9.34 -22.20 13.66
CA GLU A 121 -8.17 -22.08 12.77
C GLU A 121 -8.50 -21.36 11.47
N ALA A 122 -9.70 -21.53 10.91
CA ALA A 122 -10.05 -20.85 9.66
C ALA A 122 -10.21 -19.33 9.87
N LEU A 123 -10.80 -18.90 10.99
CA LEU A 123 -10.84 -17.48 11.33
C LEU A 123 -9.43 -16.94 11.59
N MET A 124 -8.61 -17.69 12.30
CA MET A 124 -7.21 -17.33 12.57
C MET A 124 -6.42 -17.16 11.27
N ALA A 125 -6.55 -18.09 10.31
CA ALA A 125 -5.94 -18.01 8.99
C ALA A 125 -6.36 -16.74 8.23
N ILE A 126 -7.66 -16.40 8.26
CA ILE A 126 -8.18 -15.17 7.65
C ILE A 126 -7.63 -13.91 8.35
N LEU A 127 -7.42 -13.96 9.66
CA LEU A 127 -6.85 -12.83 10.41
C LEU A 127 -5.35 -12.66 10.12
N MET A 128 -4.62 -13.75 9.90
CA MET A 128 -3.21 -13.74 9.51
C MET A 128 -2.96 -13.01 8.19
N GLU A 129 -3.91 -13.03 7.24
CA GLU A 129 -3.82 -12.22 6.00
C GLU A 129 -3.70 -10.70 6.27
N TYR A 130 -4.10 -10.23 7.45
CA TYR A 130 -3.93 -8.84 7.86
C TYR A 130 -2.61 -8.56 8.61
N LYS A 131 -1.81 -9.58 8.97
CA LYS A 131 -0.52 -9.43 9.68
C LYS A 131 0.46 -8.62 8.83
N ASP A 132 0.65 -9.02 7.58
CA ASP A 132 1.67 -8.48 6.68
C ASP A 132 1.11 -7.63 5.54
N ARG A 133 -0.13 -7.13 5.67
CA ARG A 133 -0.74 -6.31 4.63
C ARG A 133 0.08 -5.03 4.39
N GLY A 134 0.58 -4.88 3.16
CA GLY A 134 1.39 -3.72 2.75
C GLY A 134 2.89 -3.88 2.98
N LYS A 135 3.33 -4.91 3.72
CA LYS A 135 4.74 -5.15 4.06
C LYS A 135 5.65 -5.20 2.83
N LYS A 136 5.25 -5.92 1.78
CA LYS A 136 6.04 -6.02 0.53
C LYS A 136 6.31 -4.68 -0.14
N GLY A 137 5.33 -3.76 -0.08
CA GLY A 137 5.52 -2.40 -0.58
C GLY A 137 6.50 -1.61 0.29
N TYR A 138 6.44 -1.78 1.62
CA TYR A 138 7.37 -1.13 2.55
C TYR A 138 8.80 -1.65 2.43
N GLU A 139 8.98 -2.94 2.18
CA GLU A 139 10.30 -3.53 1.94
C GLU A 139 10.88 -3.05 0.60
N LEU A 140 10.05 -2.88 -0.43
CA LEU A 140 10.46 -2.29 -1.70
C LEU A 140 10.97 -0.85 -1.53
N THR A 141 10.21 0.00 -0.84
CA THR A 141 10.63 1.40 -0.59
C THR A 141 11.88 1.45 0.29
N GLU A 142 11.97 0.61 1.31
CA GLU A 142 13.11 0.57 2.23
C GLU A 142 14.40 0.20 1.49
N ALA A 143 14.34 -0.84 0.65
CA ALA A 143 15.47 -1.27 -0.17
C ALA A 143 15.94 -0.15 -1.11
N PHE A 144 15.01 0.60 -1.72
CA PHE A 144 15.36 1.73 -2.57
C PHE A 144 16.01 2.89 -1.80
N PHE A 145 15.46 3.26 -0.64
CA PHE A 145 16.03 4.34 0.18
C PHE A 145 17.45 4.01 0.64
N LEU A 146 17.66 2.79 1.16
CA LEU A 146 18.99 2.33 1.57
C LEU A 146 19.97 2.32 0.40
N TRP A 147 19.54 1.82 -0.75
CA TRP A 147 20.35 1.83 -1.97
C TRP A 147 20.69 3.26 -2.40
N PHE A 148 19.71 4.17 -2.42
CA PHE A 148 19.92 5.55 -2.83
C PHE A 148 20.90 6.27 -1.89
N GLU A 149 20.70 6.13 -0.57
CA GLU A 149 21.57 6.75 0.43
C GLU A 149 23.02 6.27 0.29
N THR A 150 23.21 4.97 0.04
CA THR A 150 24.55 4.38 -0.15
C THR A 150 25.26 4.94 -1.39
N ASN A 151 24.52 5.27 -2.45
CA ASN A 151 25.11 5.63 -3.75
C ASN A 151 25.11 7.14 -4.06
N PHE A 152 24.21 7.93 -3.45
CA PHE A 152 23.90 9.30 -3.86
C PHE A 152 23.80 10.32 -2.71
N ALA A 153 23.81 9.90 -1.43
CA ALA A 153 23.58 10.82 -0.30
C ALA A 153 24.62 11.96 -0.16
N SER A 154 25.81 11.82 -0.76
CA SER A 154 26.82 12.87 -0.74
C SER A 154 26.44 14.09 -1.59
N GLU A 155 25.56 13.93 -2.58
CA GLU A 155 25.24 14.95 -3.58
C GLU A 155 23.74 15.31 -3.60
N TYR A 156 22.89 14.37 -3.17
CA TYR A 156 21.44 14.48 -3.30
C TYR A 156 20.73 14.17 -1.99
N LEU A 157 19.55 14.76 -1.82
CA LEU A 157 18.64 14.54 -0.71
C LEU A 157 17.48 13.68 -1.18
N ILE A 158 17.06 12.71 -0.38
CA ILE A 158 15.85 11.91 -0.60
C ILE A 158 14.86 12.12 0.54
N GLN A 159 13.58 12.27 0.21
CA GLN A 159 12.48 12.45 1.17
C GLN A 159 11.34 11.49 0.82
N GLY A 160 10.66 11.00 1.86
CA GLY A 160 9.51 10.11 1.75
C GLY A 160 9.53 9.04 2.84
N PRO A 161 8.46 8.24 2.96
CA PRO A 161 8.42 7.17 3.93
C PRO A 161 9.25 5.97 3.43
N ALA A 162 10.38 5.69 4.08
CA ALA A 162 11.18 4.50 3.77
C ALA A 162 10.38 3.19 4.00
N ARG A 163 9.45 3.18 4.96
CA ARG A 163 8.53 2.06 5.25
C ARG A 163 7.08 2.56 5.36
N ALA A 164 6.32 2.10 6.35
CA ALA A 164 5.04 2.70 6.70
C ALA A 164 5.21 4.16 7.13
N GLY A 165 4.52 5.08 6.48
CA GLY A 165 4.58 6.50 6.81
C GLY A 165 3.62 7.32 5.97
N LYS A 166 3.74 8.64 6.06
CA LYS A 166 2.97 9.56 5.23
C LYS A 166 3.77 9.89 3.98
N ASP A 167 3.11 9.81 2.84
CA ASP A 167 3.65 10.21 1.54
C ASP A 167 4.05 11.69 1.52
N VAL A 168 4.97 12.02 0.61
CA VAL A 168 5.30 13.41 0.27
C VAL A 168 4.11 14.02 -0.46
N LEU A 169 3.55 15.10 0.08
CA LEU A 169 2.47 15.82 -0.59
C LEU A 169 3.05 16.92 -1.48
N LEU A 170 2.86 16.81 -2.80
CA LEU A 170 3.46 17.75 -3.76
C LEU A 170 3.07 19.21 -3.50
N ASN A 171 1.84 19.50 -3.06
CA ASN A 171 1.43 20.85 -2.70
C ASN A 171 2.09 21.44 -1.44
N LYS A 172 2.90 20.65 -0.74
CA LYS A 172 3.68 21.08 0.42
C LYS A 172 5.15 21.29 0.11
N VAL A 173 5.66 20.65 -0.96
CA VAL A 173 7.08 20.64 -1.31
C VAL A 173 7.37 21.34 -2.65
N LEU A 174 6.36 21.50 -3.51
CA LEU A 174 6.45 22.21 -4.78
C LEU A 174 5.65 23.51 -4.70
N GLU A 175 6.30 24.63 -5.00
CA GLU A 175 5.65 25.93 -5.01
C GLU A 175 4.54 25.96 -6.08
N ASN A 176 3.40 26.57 -5.76
CA ASN A 176 2.26 26.72 -6.67
C ASN A 176 1.60 25.42 -7.17
N TRP A 177 2.03 24.25 -6.69
CA TRP A 177 1.31 22.99 -6.92
C TRP A 177 0.05 22.95 -6.03
N LYS A 178 -1.14 22.99 -6.64
CA LYS A 178 -2.41 23.12 -5.88
C LYS A 178 -2.97 21.79 -5.39
N ALA A 179 -2.80 20.73 -6.16
CA ALA A 179 -3.43 19.43 -5.88
C ALA A 179 -2.74 18.69 -4.73
N LYS A 180 -3.51 18.01 -3.88
CA LYS A 180 -2.95 17.14 -2.82
C LYS A 180 -2.51 15.80 -3.44
N THR A 181 -1.45 15.84 -4.23
CA THR A 181 -0.89 14.68 -4.91
C THR A 181 0.13 14.00 -3.98
N PRO A 182 -0.12 12.76 -3.52
CA PRO A 182 0.86 12.00 -2.76
C PRO A 182 1.92 11.39 -3.70
N ALA A 183 3.17 11.40 -3.28
CA ALA A 183 4.30 10.73 -3.91
C ALA A 183 5.13 9.98 -2.86
N ASP A 184 5.69 8.85 -3.26
CA ASP A 184 6.48 8.00 -2.36
C ASP A 184 7.89 8.56 -2.14
N ILE A 185 8.43 9.26 -3.14
CA ILE A 185 9.81 9.74 -3.16
C ILE A 185 9.85 11.18 -3.69
N LEU A 186 10.63 12.04 -3.05
CA LEU A 186 11.13 13.30 -3.61
C LEU A 186 12.65 13.29 -3.51
N ILE A 187 13.33 13.47 -4.64
CA ILE A 187 14.78 13.67 -4.67
C ILE A 187 15.07 15.10 -5.08
N SER A 188 15.98 15.74 -4.36
CA SER A 188 16.46 17.09 -4.62
C SER A 188 17.98 17.13 -4.65
N SER A 189 18.56 18.14 -5.30
CA SER A 189 19.97 18.50 -5.10
C SER A 189 20.20 19.03 -3.68
N SER A 190 21.46 19.13 -3.29
CA SER A 190 21.89 19.68 -2.00
C SER A 190 21.43 21.12 -1.74
N ASP A 191 21.18 21.91 -2.79
CA ASP A 191 20.62 23.27 -2.70
C ASP A 191 19.08 23.31 -2.55
N GLY A 192 18.42 22.15 -2.58
CA GLY A 192 16.98 22.01 -2.44
C GLY A 192 16.20 22.01 -3.76
N THR A 193 16.85 22.17 -4.91
CA THR A 193 16.15 22.12 -6.22
C THR A 193 15.52 20.73 -6.43
N PRO A 194 14.21 20.63 -6.70
CA PRO A 194 13.55 19.35 -6.89
C PRO A 194 13.97 18.72 -8.22
N LEU A 195 14.44 17.47 -8.17
CA LEU A 195 14.96 16.73 -9.33
C LEU A 195 14.06 15.58 -9.76
N VAL A 196 13.49 14.83 -8.82
CA VAL A 196 12.67 13.64 -9.12
C VAL A 196 11.47 13.54 -8.20
N ILE A 197 10.29 13.31 -8.77
CA ILE A 197 9.13 12.78 -8.06
C ILE A 197 9.02 11.28 -8.35
N GLY A 198 9.04 10.45 -7.32
CA GLY A 198 8.99 9.01 -7.46
C GLY A 198 7.72 8.37 -6.91
N PHE A 199 7.29 7.29 -7.57
CA PHE A 199 6.17 6.44 -7.18
C PHE A 199 6.61 4.99 -7.08
N ALA A 200 6.32 4.34 -5.97
CA ALA A 200 6.77 2.98 -5.67
C ALA A 200 5.59 2.01 -5.55
N ARG A 201 5.74 0.81 -6.10
CA ARG A 201 4.70 -0.22 -6.04
C ARG A 201 5.30 -1.62 -6.13
N TYR A 202 4.80 -2.51 -5.28
CA TYR A 202 5.07 -3.94 -5.38
C TYR A 202 3.80 -4.66 -5.87
N ASP A 203 3.82 -5.19 -7.09
CA ASP A 203 2.71 -5.92 -7.72
C ASP A 203 2.81 -7.43 -7.39
N THR A 204 1.97 -7.90 -6.45
CA THR A 204 1.99 -9.30 -5.95
C THR A 204 1.16 -10.30 -6.78
N ASP A 205 -0.14 -10.04 -6.93
CA ASP A 205 -1.12 -10.90 -7.60
C ASP A 205 -2.34 -10.02 -7.97
N ARG A 206 -3.02 -10.26 -9.10
CA ARG A 206 -4.03 -9.34 -9.65
C ARG A 206 -5.35 -10.01 -10.06
N GLY A 207 -6.45 -9.31 -9.75
CA GLY A 207 -7.76 -9.49 -10.39
C GLY A 207 -7.95 -8.47 -11.53
N GLY A 208 -8.51 -8.91 -12.66
CA GLY A 208 -8.42 -8.23 -13.97
C GLY A 208 -9.03 -6.82 -14.13
N ALA A 209 -9.92 -6.35 -13.25
CA ALA A 209 -10.54 -5.02 -13.39
C ALA A 209 -9.61 -3.84 -13.04
N GLN A 210 -8.37 -4.10 -12.59
CA GLN A 210 -7.47 -3.09 -12.05
C GLN A 210 -6.35 -2.64 -13.01
N GLU A 211 -6.30 -3.14 -14.25
CA GLU A 211 -5.23 -2.82 -15.20
C GLU A 211 -5.40 -1.44 -15.86
N ASP A 212 -6.55 -1.16 -16.46
CA ASP A 212 -6.81 0.06 -17.24
C ASP A 212 -6.90 1.35 -16.39
N ASP A 213 -7.50 1.27 -15.19
CA ASP A 213 -7.63 2.41 -14.28
C ASP A 213 -6.27 2.92 -13.76
N ARG A 214 -5.23 2.08 -13.81
CA ARG A 214 -3.92 2.39 -13.22
C ARG A 214 -2.98 3.08 -14.19
N THR A 215 -2.99 2.67 -15.46
CA THR A 215 -2.08 3.18 -16.48
C THR A 215 -2.49 4.58 -16.93
N SER A 216 -3.80 4.80 -17.12
CA SER A 216 -4.39 6.13 -17.32
C SER A 216 -4.01 7.09 -16.20
N GLY A 217 -4.22 6.69 -14.93
CA GLY A 217 -3.87 7.51 -13.77
C GLY A 217 -2.36 7.81 -13.64
N ASN A 218 -1.48 6.88 -14.03
CA ASN A 218 -0.03 7.13 -14.01
C ASN A 218 0.39 8.11 -15.14
N ARG A 219 -0.23 8.01 -16.31
CA ARG A 219 0.02 8.94 -17.42
C ARG A 219 -0.41 10.36 -17.08
N ASP A 220 -1.53 10.53 -16.40
CA ASP A 220 -1.99 11.84 -15.93
C ASP A 220 -1.00 12.47 -14.94
N LYS A 221 -0.52 11.68 -13.96
CA LYS A 221 0.52 12.14 -13.03
C LYS A 221 1.78 12.61 -13.75
N VAL A 222 2.28 11.81 -14.71
CA VAL A 222 3.45 12.19 -15.51
C VAL A 222 3.20 13.50 -16.25
N THR A 223 2.05 13.60 -16.91
CA THR A 223 1.68 14.78 -17.70
C THR A 223 1.64 16.04 -16.84
N ASP A 224 1.03 15.97 -15.66
CA ASP A 224 0.91 17.12 -14.76
C ASP A 224 2.26 17.54 -14.18
N ILE A 225 3.11 16.58 -13.78
CA ILE A 225 4.45 16.86 -13.24
C ILE A 225 5.35 17.47 -14.31
N LEU A 226 5.34 16.94 -15.55
CA LEU A 226 6.16 17.48 -16.64
C LEU A 226 5.69 18.87 -17.09
N LYS A 227 4.36 19.11 -17.14
CA LYS A 227 3.82 20.45 -17.40
C LYS A 227 4.25 21.45 -16.33
N TYR A 228 4.21 21.05 -15.06
CA TYR A 228 4.71 21.86 -13.96
C TYR A 228 6.21 22.15 -14.12
N ALA A 229 7.02 21.13 -14.39
CA ALA A 229 8.46 21.28 -14.62
C ALA A 229 8.75 22.30 -15.74
N GLN A 230 8.03 22.20 -16.87
CA GLN A 230 8.16 23.13 -17.99
C GLN A 230 7.72 24.56 -17.62
N MET A 231 6.58 24.71 -16.94
CA MET A 231 6.03 26.01 -16.56
C MET A 231 6.95 26.80 -15.62
N TYR A 232 7.62 26.10 -14.69
CA TYR A 232 8.51 26.70 -13.71
C TYR A 232 10.00 26.56 -14.06
N ASN A 233 10.31 26.07 -15.27
CA ASN A 233 11.67 25.84 -15.76
C ASN A 233 12.54 25.01 -14.78
N LEU A 234 11.97 23.93 -14.25
CA LEU A 234 12.63 23.02 -13.31
C LEU A 234 13.18 21.78 -14.04
N PRO A 235 14.30 21.21 -13.58
CA PRO A 235 14.86 19.97 -14.14
C PRO A 235 14.08 18.70 -13.74
N LEU A 236 12.88 18.87 -13.17
CA LEU A 236 12.10 17.84 -12.50
C LEU A 236 11.71 16.69 -13.44
N LYS A 237 11.97 15.46 -12.99
CA LYS A 237 11.69 14.18 -13.67
C LYS A 237 10.73 13.33 -12.85
N VAL A 238 10.24 12.24 -13.46
CA VAL A 238 9.38 11.25 -12.80
C VAL A 238 10.08 9.90 -12.75
N PHE A 239 9.99 9.23 -11.61
CA PHE A 239 10.53 7.90 -11.40
C PHE A 239 9.44 6.92 -10.97
N PHE A 240 9.41 5.73 -11.55
CA PHE A 240 8.58 4.63 -11.11
C PHE A 240 9.45 3.47 -10.66
N LEU A 241 9.34 3.12 -9.38
CA LEU A 241 9.87 1.88 -8.84
C LEU A 241 8.74 0.86 -8.82
N ASN A 242 8.62 0.03 -9.85
CA ASN A 242 7.63 -1.03 -9.89
C ASN A 242 8.31 -2.39 -9.91
N ASP A 243 7.98 -3.25 -8.94
CA ASP A 243 8.61 -4.57 -8.79
C ASP A 243 7.54 -5.61 -8.41
N GLY A 244 7.92 -6.88 -8.38
CA GLY A 244 7.05 -7.99 -8.02
C GLY A 244 6.50 -8.77 -9.23
N PRO A 245 6.08 -10.03 -9.02
CA PRO A 245 5.75 -10.97 -10.09
C PRO A 245 4.54 -10.51 -10.93
N GLY A 246 3.61 -9.74 -10.37
CA GLY A 246 2.44 -9.22 -11.08
C GLY A 246 2.80 -8.27 -12.24
N LEU A 247 3.99 -7.67 -12.22
CA LEU A 247 4.52 -6.85 -13.32
C LEU A 247 4.73 -7.66 -14.62
N THR A 248 4.90 -8.97 -14.50
CA THR A 248 5.10 -9.88 -15.64
C THR A 248 3.79 -10.35 -16.28
N LEU A 249 2.64 -9.97 -15.70
CA LEU A 249 1.32 -10.38 -16.16
C LEU A 249 0.70 -9.34 -17.10
N GLY A 250 -0.08 -9.83 -18.07
CA GLY A 250 -0.91 -9.00 -18.94
C GLY A 250 -0.12 -7.95 -19.73
N SER A 251 -0.67 -6.74 -19.79
CA SER A 251 -0.06 -5.59 -20.48
C SER A 251 0.93 -4.80 -19.62
N MET A 252 1.04 -5.09 -18.31
CA MET A 252 1.69 -4.19 -17.34
C MET A 252 3.10 -3.78 -17.72
N TRP A 253 3.93 -4.73 -18.14
CA TRP A 253 5.28 -4.42 -18.61
C TRP A 253 5.25 -3.44 -19.80
N ASN A 254 4.36 -3.68 -20.77
CA ASN A 254 4.21 -2.81 -21.93
C ASN A 254 3.68 -1.44 -21.54
N ASP A 255 2.77 -1.36 -20.57
CA ASP A 255 2.16 -0.10 -20.16
C ASP A 255 3.19 0.80 -19.47
N TYR A 256 4.04 0.22 -18.62
CA TYR A 256 5.16 0.93 -18.01
C TYR A 256 6.24 1.29 -19.04
N ALA A 257 6.51 0.42 -20.02
CA ALA A 257 7.42 0.76 -21.12
C ALA A 257 6.89 1.94 -21.95
N ALA A 258 5.61 1.92 -22.31
CA ALA A 258 4.95 3.00 -23.03
C ALA A 258 4.91 4.30 -22.21
N LEU A 259 4.80 4.21 -20.89
CA LEU A 259 4.85 5.36 -19.98
C LEU A 259 6.26 5.98 -19.93
N GLU A 260 7.31 5.15 -19.94
CA GLU A 260 8.69 5.62 -20.03
C GLU A 260 8.95 6.31 -21.39
N ASP A 261 8.53 5.68 -22.48
CA ASP A 261 8.66 6.24 -23.84
C ASP A 261 7.91 7.57 -23.97
N TYR A 262 6.71 7.67 -23.40
CA TYR A 262 5.92 8.91 -23.35
C TYR A 262 6.67 10.06 -22.65
N GLY A 263 7.48 9.74 -21.64
CA GLY A 263 8.26 10.69 -20.87
C GLY A 263 9.48 11.25 -21.60
N GLN A 264 9.86 10.71 -22.76
CA GLN A 264 10.98 11.19 -23.59
C GLN A 264 12.28 11.45 -22.79
N GLY A 265 12.64 10.51 -21.91
CA GLY A 265 13.85 10.59 -21.06
C GLY A 265 13.67 11.33 -19.73
N LYS A 266 12.56 12.04 -19.51
CA LYS A 266 12.19 12.66 -18.22
C LYS A 266 11.36 11.72 -17.32
N VAL A 267 11.06 10.51 -17.79
CA VAL A 267 10.45 9.43 -17.00
C VAL A 267 11.41 8.25 -16.99
N MET A 268 11.56 7.58 -15.85
CA MET A 268 12.29 6.33 -15.72
C MET A 268 11.45 5.30 -14.98
N VAL A 269 11.44 4.06 -15.49
CA VAL A 269 10.84 2.91 -14.80
C VAL A 269 11.92 1.89 -14.48
N CYS A 270 11.99 1.47 -13.22
CA CYS A 270 12.92 0.44 -12.75
C CYS A 270 12.23 -0.56 -11.83
N THR A 271 12.75 -1.78 -11.82
CA THR A 271 12.70 -2.67 -10.65
C THR A 271 13.94 -2.44 -9.77
N LEU A 272 14.01 -3.01 -8.55
CA LEU A 272 15.20 -2.85 -7.71
C LEU A 272 16.48 -3.38 -8.40
N LYS A 273 16.36 -4.47 -9.16
CA LYS A 273 17.50 -5.09 -9.88
C LYS A 273 18.04 -4.25 -11.03
N MET A 274 17.31 -3.23 -11.47
CA MET A 274 17.74 -2.33 -12.54
C MET A 274 18.46 -1.07 -12.05
N LEU A 275 18.43 -0.78 -10.74
CA LEU A 275 18.87 0.51 -10.18
C LEU A 275 20.33 0.84 -10.52
N ASN A 276 21.25 -0.11 -10.33
CA ASN A 276 22.68 0.11 -10.60
C ASN A 276 23.00 0.43 -12.07
N GLU A 277 22.22 -0.10 -13.00
CA GLU A 277 22.47 0.10 -14.44
C GLU A 277 21.80 1.38 -14.96
N ARG A 278 20.62 1.70 -14.43
CA ARG A 278 19.73 2.73 -15.01
C ARG A 278 19.69 4.01 -14.22
N PHE A 279 19.53 3.93 -12.90
CA PHE A 279 19.35 5.11 -12.06
C PHE A 279 20.72 5.72 -11.77
N THR A 280 21.14 6.68 -12.61
CA THR A 280 22.51 7.21 -12.67
C THR A 280 22.57 8.71 -12.40
N ARG A 281 23.76 9.23 -12.07
CA ARG A 281 24.00 10.67 -11.93
C ARG A 281 23.71 11.43 -13.22
N ASP A 282 24.12 10.87 -14.36
CA ASP A 282 23.86 11.45 -15.68
C ASP A 282 22.37 11.64 -15.93
N TRP A 283 21.54 10.65 -15.57
CA TRP A 283 20.09 10.80 -15.69
C TRP A 283 19.54 11.86 -14.74
N LEU A 284 19.97 11.88 -13.48
CA LEU A 284 19.57 12.92 -12.52
C LEU A 284 19.89 14.34 -13.02
N GLN A 285 21.03 14.53 -13.70
CA GLN A 285 21.53 15.82 -14.13
C GLN A 285 21.10 16.26 -15.55
N SER A 286 20.47 15.38 -16.33
CA SER A 286 20.01 15.65 -17.71
C SER A 286 18.74 16.51 -17.87
#